data_AF-A0A8H7W7M6-F1
#
_entry.id   AF-A0A8H7W7M6-F1
#
_cell.length_a   1.000
_cell.length_b   1.000
_cell.length_c   1.000
_cell.angle_alpha   90.00
_cell.angle_beta   90.00
_cell.angle_gamma   90.00
#
_symmetry.space_group_name_H-M   'P 1'
#
loop_
_entity.id
_entity.type
_entity.pdbx_description
1 polymer ?
#
loop_
_entity_poly.entity_id
_entity_poly.type
_entity_poly.pdbx_seq_one_letter_code
_entity_poly.pdbx_strand_id
1 'polypeptide(L)'
;MGEGLPPYSEAPPAHKTLKGGSIPLIFDSPSNTVDTSFIEYSGPSLNGGSIPLTFSSTNGSTHKPHHEGRFPRSFGIYHSSGTSSDLVLAQRNHDPNPLFYVTTHNSWSSKPSVVLHSGGQCSSPQLATAKFVSFSSEVECSILAQSTGRTIISETMKKDRSQHACHYFTVPVGGNQTPERFEWKNSKGNEVRSLNGKSHGMKLVRVKTGEVVAAWAPPNSGTRKRGKMAFLNREVLGENFEIMTVVTILAIMEKARRGRGGGGAAAAAGAGAAAGGGGGC
;
A
#
# COMPACT_ATOMS: atom_id res chain seq x y z
N MET A 1 32.04 35.81 56.87
CA MET A 1 31.01 35.90 57.92
C MET A 1 29.83 36.59 57.24
N GLY A 2 28.71 36.00 56.90
CA GLY A 2 28.11 34.71 57.23
C GLY A 2 26.64 35.00 57.45
N GLU A 3 25.77 34.65 56.48
CA GLU A 3 24.33 34.33 56.58
C GLU A 3 23.97 33.67 55.22
N GLY A 4 23.41 32.48 55.07
CA GLY A 4 22.67 31.63 56.01
C GLY A 4 21.27 31.29 55.47
N LEU A 5 21.13 30.83 54.21
CA LEU A 5 19.84 30.39 53.65
C LEU A 5 19.70 28.86 53.76
N PRO A 6 18.58 28.33 54.30
CA PRO A 6 18.33 26.89 54.41
C PRO A 6 17.85 26.25 53.09
N PRO A 7 17.96 24.91 52.96
CA PRO A 7 17.78 24.18 51.71
C PRO A 7 16.32 23.96 51.33
N TYR A 8 16.02 24.05 50.04
CA TYR A 8 14.74 23.61 49.46
C TYR A 8 14.62 22.09 49.56
N SER A 9 13.60 21.59 50.30
CA SER A 9 13.26 20.18 50.36
C SER A 9 12.45 19.77 49.12
N GLU A 10 12.98 18.79 48.40
CA GLU A 10 12.34 18.07 47.31
C GLU A 10 11.22 17.15 47.87
N ALA A 11 9.98 17.34 47.42
CA ALA A 11 8.87 16.44 47.68
C ALA A 11 8.36 15.84 46.35
N PRO A 12 8.35 14.51 46.18
CA PRO A 12 7.87 13.87 44.96
C PRO A 12 6.33 13.77 44.95
N PRO A 13 5.65 14.06 43.82
CA PRO A 13 4.22 13.80 43.69
C PRO A 13 3.92 12.30 43.46
N ALA A 14 2.84 11.87 44.09
CA ALA A 14 2.43 10.49 44.32
C ALA A 14 2.11 9.66 43.05
N HIS A 15 2.55 8.40 43.08
CA HIS A 15 2.05 7.32 42.23
C HIS A 15 0.58 6.99 42.56
N LYS A 16 -0.33 7.15 41.60
CA LYS A 16 -1.68 6.57 41.67
C LYS A 16 -1.65 5.15 41.10
N THR A 17 -1.77 4.19 42.01
CA THR A 17 -2.07 2.77 41.75
C THR A 17 -3.46 2.64 41.13
N LEU A 18 -3.56 2.18 39.88
CA LEU A 18 -4.80 1.67 39.32
C LEU A 18 -4.92 0.18 39.66
N LYS A 19 -5.78 -0.12 40.63
CA LYS A 19 -6.25 -1.48 40.93
C LYS A 19 -7.20 -1.94 39.83
N GLY A 20 -7.07 -3.21 39.47
CA GLY A 20 -7.81 -3.87 38.41
C GLY A 20 -9.32 -3.95 38.66
N GLY A 21 -10.05 -3.91 37.56
CA GLY A 21 -11.43 -4.36 37.45
C GLY A 21 -11.56 -5.19 36.18
N SER A 22 -11.70 -6.51 36.34
CA SER A 22 -12.02 -7.43 35.26
C SER A 22 -13.48 -7.23 34.86
N ILE A 23 -13.72 -6.86 33.60
CA ILE A 23 -15.06 -6.80 33.01
C ILE A 23 -15.36 -8.16 32.38
N PRO A 24 -16.40 -8.90 32.81
CA PRO A 24 -16.85 -10.07 32.09
C PRO A 24 -17.58 -9.62 30.80
N LEU A 25 -17.04 -10.00 29.64
CA LEU A 25 -17.77 -9.93 28.38
C LEU A 25 -18.79 -11.08 28.37
N ILE A 26 -20.02 -10.76 28.72
CA ILE A 26 -21.19 -11.62 28.49
C ILE A 26 -21.46 -11.61 26.98
N PHE A 27 -21.39 -12.79 26.38
CA PHE A 27 -21.74 -13.03 24.98
C PHE A 27 -23.25 -13.26 24.93
N ASP A 28 -24.00 -12.22 24.57
CA ASP A 28 -25.45 -12.34 24.37
C ASP A 28 -25.71 -12.93 22.98
N SER A 29 -26.29 -14.13 22.96
CA SER A 29 -26.76 -14.79 21.73
C SER A 29 -28.11 -14.23 21.34
N PRO A 30 -28.32 -13.73 20.11
CA PRO A 30 -29.66 -13.41 19.66
C PRO A 30 -30.40 -14.70 19.27
N SER A 31 -31.37 -15.04 20.11
CA SER A 31 -32.45 -15.99 19.84
C SER A 31 -33.22 -15.62 18.57
N ASN A 32 -33.32 -16.54 17.62
CA ASN A 32 -34.23 -16.46 16.47
C ASN A 32 -35.68 -16.56 16.95
N THR A 33 -36.39 -15.44 16.96
CA THR A 33 -37.86 -15.41 17.01
C THR A 33 -38.41 -15.54 15.59
N VAL A 34 -39.15 -16.61 15.37
CA VAL A 34 -39.86 -16.92 14.12
C VAL A 34 -41.08 -16.00 14.02
N ASP A 35 -41.13 -15.16 12.99
CA ASP A 35 -42.34 -14.43 12.61
C ASP A 35 -43.00 -15.16 11.42
N THR A 36 -44.09 -15.85 11.72
CA THR A 36 -44.97 -16.51 10.75
C THR A 36 -45.97 -15.50 10.23
N SER A 37 -45.78 -15.01 9.01
CA SER A 37 -46.87 -14.43 8.22
C SER A 37 -47.12 -15.23 6.95
N PHE A 38 -48.36 -15.68 6.89
CA PHE A 38 -49.06 -16.43 5.86
C PHE A 38 -49.16 -15.60 4.57
N ILE A 39 -48.77 -16.14 3.42
CA ILE A 39 -49.29 -15.67 2.12
C ILE A 39 -49.81 -16.87 1.36
N GLU A 40 -51.14 -16.91 1.29
CA GLU A 40 -51.99 -17.73 0.46
C GLU A 40 -51.89 -17.25 -0.99
N TYR A 41 -51.60 -18.15 -1.94
CA TYR A 41 -51.81 -17.86 -3.37
C TYR A 41 -52.37 -19.08 -4.08
N SER A 42 -53.61 -18.90 -4.57
CA SER A 42 -54.37 -19.82 -5.40
C SER A 42 -53.73 -19.99 -6.78
N GLY A 43 -53.65 -21.24 -7.26
CA GLY A 43 -53.17 -21.58 -8.61
C GLY A 43 -54.13 -21.18 -9.73
N PRO A 44 -53.74 -21.44 -10.98
CA PRO A 44 -54.24 -22.68 -11.58
C PRO A 44 -53.16 -23.56 -12.23
N SER A 45 -53.47 -24.86 -12.23
CA SER A 45 -52.71 -26.02 -12.71
C SER A 45 -52.56 -26.06 -14.24
N LEU A 46 -51.35 -26.35 -14.73
CA LEU A 46 -51.13 -27.00 -16.03
C LEU A 46 -49.98 -28.03 -15.97
N ASN A 47 -50.39 -29.28 -16.20
CA ASN A 47 -49.70 -30.50 -16.66
C ASN A 47 -48.18 -30.48 -16.95
N GLY A 48 -47.48 -31.38 -16.23
CA GLY A 48 -46.74 -32.49 -16.84
C GLY A 48 -45.40 -32.20 -17.55
N GLY A 49 -44.29 -32.34 -16.82
CA GLY A 49 -42.95 -32.45 -17.41
C GLY A 49 -41.84 -32.27 -16.39
N SER A 50 -41.34 -33.37 -15.81
CA SER A 50 -40.27 -33.38 -14.81
C SER A 50 -38.91 -33.01 -15.41
N ILE A 51 -38.43 -31.80 -15.14
CA ILE A 51 -37.02 -31.42 -15.27
C ILE A 51 -36.40 -31.35 -13.86
N PRO A 52 -35.29 -32.03 -13.55
CA PRO A 52 -34.62 -31.86 -12.27
C PRO A 52 -33.92 -30.51 -12.26
N LEU A 53 -34.57 -29.49 -11.69
CA LEU A 53 -33.91 -28.25 -11.30
C LEU A 53 -33.20 -28.51 -9.98
N THR A 54 -31.90 -28.74 -10.06
CA THR A 54 -31.01 -28.76 -8.89
C THR A 54 -30.94 -27.35 -8.33
N PHE A 55 -31.78 -27.05 -7.34
CA PHE A 55 -31.68 -25.82 -6.56
C PHE A 55 -30.49 -25.94 -5.62
N SER A 56 -29.35 -25.41 -6.06
CA SER A 56 -28.22 -25.14 -5.15
C SER A 56 -28.66 -24.08 -4.15
N SER A 57 -28.87 -24.53 -2.91
CA SER A 57 -29.20 -23.72 -1.75
C SER A 57 -28.27 -22.52 -1.63
N THR A 58 -28.80 -21.33 -1.94
CA THR A 58 -28.16 -20.06 -1.65
C THR A 58 -28.29 -19.79 -0.17
N ASN A 59 -27.29 -20.19 0.61
CA ASN A 59 -27.05 -19.58 1.91
C ASN A 59 -26.70 -18.11 1.68
N GLY A 60 -27.72 -17.24 1.81
CA GLY A 60 -27.63 -15.80 1.73
C GLY A 60 -26.79 -15.25 2.89
N SER A 61 -25.48 -15.23 2.71
CA SER A 61 -24.64 -14.23 3.36
C SER A 61 -24.76 -12.97 2.53
N THR A 62 -25.36 -11.91 3.08
CA THR A 62 -25.25 -10.54 2.57
C THR A 62 -23.81 -10.04 2.75
N HIS A 63 -22.86 -10.70 2.11
CA HIS A 63 -21.56 -10.14 1.84
C HIS A 63 -21.77 -9.21 0.64
N LYS A 64 -21.73 -7.90 0.89
CA LYS A 64 -21.40 -6.96 -0.20
C LYS A 64 -20.21 -7.57 -0.94
N PRO A 65 -20.20 -7.63 -2.29
CA PRO A 65 -19.00 -8.02 -3.01
C PRO A 65 -17.93 -7.00 -2.62
N HIS A 66 -17.09 -7.34 -1.64
CA HIS A 66 -15.82 -6.68 -1.52
C HIS A 66 -15.14 -7.01 -2.84
N HIS A 67 -15.00 -6.02 -3.71
CA HIS A 67 -14.06 -6.16 -4.80
C HIS A 67 -12.73 -6.54 -4.14
N GLU A 68 -12.36 -7.82 -4.25
CA GLU A 68 -10.99 -8.24 -4.01
C GLU A 68 -10.17 -7.50 -5.06
N GLY A 69 -9.62 -6.36 -4.65
CA GLY A 69 -8.74 -5.56 -5.48
C GLY A 69 -7.67 -6.45 -6.12
N ARG A 70 -7.16 -6.02 -7.29
CA ARG A 70 -6.16 -6.78 -8.04
C ARG A 70 -4.96 -7.18 -7.18
N PHE A 71 -4.59 -6.35 -6.21
CA PHE A 71 -3.57 -6.68 -5.23
C PHE A 71 -4.19 -7.00 -3.86
N PRO A 72 -3.63 -7.95 -3.09
CA PRO A 72 -4.02 -8.13 -1.70
C PRO A 72 -3.91 -6.82 -0.90
N ARG A 73 -4.64 -6.73 0.22
CA ARG A 73 -4.59 -5.53 1.09
C ARG A 73 -3.17 -5.22 1.56
N SER A 74 -2.34 -6.23 1.80
CA SER A 74 -0.91 -6.06 2.07
C SER A 74 -0.10 -7.18 1.44
N PHE A 75 1.13 -6.87 1.04
CA PHE A 75 2.08 -7.83 0.49
C PHE A 75 3.51 -7.34 0.69
N GLY A 76 4.46 -8.28 0.61
CA GLY A 76 5.89 -7.98 0.63
C GLY A 76 6.46 -7.86 -0.79
N ILE A 77 7.56 -7.12 -0.88
CA ILE A 77 8.39 -7.03 -2.09
C ILE A 77 9.70 -7.75 -1.78
N TYR A 78 10.05 -8.75 -2.57
CA TYR A 78 11.20 -9.61 -2.37
C TYR A 78 12.06 -9.70 -3.61
N HIS A 79 13.31 -10.09 -3.45
CA HIS A 79 14.14 -10.51 -4.58
C HIS A 79 13.62 -11.78 -5.23
N SER A 80 13.61 -11.78 -6.56
CA SER A 80 13.40 -12.99 -7.34
C SER A 80 14.60 -13.94 -7.20
N SER A 81 14.35 -15.24 -7.22
CA SER A 81 15.42 -16.24 -7.20
C SER A 81 16.11 -16.28 -8.57
N GLY A 82 17.45 -16.30 -8.58
CA GLY A 82 18.22 -16.43 -9.83
C GLY A 82 18.55 -15.11 -10.54
N THR A 83 18.03 -13.98 -10.08
CA THR A 83 18.37 -12.64 -10.61
C THR A 83 18.79 -11.71 -9.49
N SER A 84 19.77 -10.84 -9.72
CA SER A 84 20.24 -9.90 -8.68
C SER A 84 19.39 -8.63 -8.57
N SER A 85 18.57 -8.33 -9.59
CA SER A 85 17.83 -7.08 -9.71
C SER A 85 16.31 -7.24 -9.69
N ASP A 86 15.77 -8.33 -10.25
CA ASP A 86 14.32 -8.52 -10.34
C ASP A 86 13.69 -8.82 -8.99
N LEU A 87 12.42 -8.43 -8.89
CA LEU A 87 11.64 -8.54 -7.67
C LEU A 87 10.40 -9.39 -7.92
N VAL A 88 9.79 -9.83 -6.83
CA VAL A 88 8.48 -10.45 -6.81
C VAL A 88 7.62 -9.82 -5.72
N LEU A 89 6.33 -9.71 -5.99
CA LEU A 89 5.31 -9.39 -4.99
C LEU A 89 4.77 -10.71 -4.44
N ALA A 90 4.80 -10.89 -3.12
CA ALA A 90 4.39 -12.14 -2.49
C ALA A 90 3.83 -11.92 -1.08
N GLN A 91 3.06 -12.89 -0.57
CA GLN A 91 2.54 -12.84 0.81
C GLN A 91 3.66 -13.08 1.84
N ARG A 92 4.63 -13.93 1.51
CA ARG A 92 5.73 -14.31 2.38
C ARG A 92 7.07 -14.36 1.65
N ASN A 93 8.14 -14.41 2.43
CA ASN A 93 9.46 -14.70 1.88
C ASN A 93 9.50 -16.14 1.38
N HIS A 94 10.20 -16.41 0.27
CA HIS A 94 10.26 -17.74 -0.35
C HIS A 94 8.90 -18.34 -0.72
N ASP A 95 7.97 -17.49 -1.13
CA ASP A 95 6.71 -17.97 -1.67
C ASP A 95 6.98 -18.74 -2.97
N PRO A 96 6.62 -20.04 -3.08
CA PRO A 96 6.76 -20.78 -4.33
C PRO A 96 5.85 -20.25 -5.43
N ASN A 97 4.78 -19.52 -5.05
CA ASN A 97 3.80 -18.96 -5.96
C ASN A 97 3.69 -17.44 -5.74
N PRO A 98 4.70 -16.66 -6.17
CA PRO A 98 4.62 -15.21 -6.08
C PRO A 98 3.40 -14.70 -6.87
N LEU A 99 2.81 -13.61 -6.37
CA LEU A 99 1.61 -13.01 -6.95
C LEU A 99 1.91 -12.32 -8.28
N PHE A 100 3.01 -11.57 -8.31
CA PHE A 100 3.43 -10.78 -9.46
C PHE A 100 4.96 -10.80 -9.58
N TYR A 101 5.45 -10.86 -10.82
CA TYR A 101 6.86 -10.68 -11.15
C TYR A 101 7.14 -9.23 -11.51
N VAL A 102 8.33 -8.75 -11.15
CA VAL A 102 8.80 -7.40 -11.48
C VAL A 102 10.17 -7.50 -12.13
N THR A 103 10.23 -7.21 -13.42
CA THR A 103 11.49 -7.13 -14.15
C THR A 103 12.10 -5.74 -13.97
N THR A 104 13.41 -5.69 -13.78
CA THR A 104 14.17 -4.43 -13.67
C THR A 104 15.26 -4.37 -14.73
N HIS A 105 15.30 -3.28 -15.48
CA HIS A 105 16.26 -3.09 -16.58
C HIS A 105 17.11 -1.86 -16.35
N ASN A 106 18.41 -1.94 -16.66
CA ASN A 106 19.30 -0.78 -16.57
C ASN A 106 18.84 0.34 -17.52
N SER A 107 19.01 1.60 -17.09
CA SER A 107 18.50 2.80 -17.82
C SER A 107 19.07 2.99 -19.22
N TRP A 108 20.12 2.25 -19.59
CA TRP A 108 20.74 2.32 -20.92
C TRP A 108 20.06 1.40 -21.95
N SER A 109 19.09 0.60 -21.52
CA SER A 109 18.27 -0.20 -22.42
C SER A 109 17.13 0.64 -23.01
N SER A 110 16.67 0.30 -24.22
CA SER A 110 15.40 0.80 -24.77
C SER A 110 14.18 0.28 -24.00
N LYS A 111 14.36 -0.67 -23.08
CA LYS A 111 13.31 -1.25 -22.24
C LYS A 111 12.96 -0.33 -21.06
N PRO A 112 11.70 -0.35 -20.57
CA PRO A 112 11.32 0.35 -19.36
C PRO A 112 12.18 -0.07 -18.15
N SER A 113 12.51 0.85 -17.26
CA SER A 113 13.34 0.58 -16.08
C SER A 113 12.74 -0.44 -15.13
N VAL A 114 11.41 -0.44 -15.01
CA VAL A 114 10.62 -1.39 -14.22
C VAL A 114 9.45 -1.88 -15.06
N VAL A 115 9.20 -3.18 -15.04
CA VAL A 115 8.04 -3.82 -15.67
C VAL A 115 7.34 -4.67 -14.62
N LEU A 116 6.08 -4.36 -14.32
CA LEU A 116 5.21 -5.17 -13.49
C LEU A 116 4.44 -6.14 -14.39
N HIS A 117 4.56 -7.43 -14.13
CA HIS A 117 3.86 -8.47 -14.85
C HIS A 117 2.57 -8.85 -14.12
N SER A 118 1.58 -9.35 -14.86
CA SER A 118 0.26 -9.76 -14.36
C SER A 118 0.25 -11.05 -13.53
N GLY A 119 1.36 -11.82 -13.55
CA GLY A 119 1.51 -13.06 -12.79
C GLY A 119 2.91 -13.22 -12.22
N GLY A 120 3.14 -14.30 -11.47
CA GLY A 120 4.37 -14.57 -10.72
C GLY A 120 5.62 -14.91 -11.55
N GLN A 121 5.55 -14.86 -12.88
CA GLN A 121 6.65 -15.20 -13.79
C GLN A 121 6.96 -14.06 -14.75
N CYS A 122 8.22 -13.91 -15.16
CA CYS A 122 8.65 -12.86 -16.10
C CYS A 122 8.05 -13.01 -17.52
N SER A 123 7.59 -14.20 -17.88
CA SER A 123 6.89 -14.48 -19.13
C SER A 123 5.41 -14.06 -19.11
N SER A 124 4.86 -13.70 -17.94
CA SER A 124 3.47 -13.27 -17.83
C SER A 124 3.27 -11.93 -18.54
N PRO A 125 2.07 -11.65 -19.11
CA PRO A 125 1.78 -10.38 -19.77
C PRO A 125 2.09 -9.18 -18.89
N GLN A 126 2.55 -8.08 -19.51
CA GLN A 126 2.87 -6.85 -18.79
C GLN A 126 1.59 -6.16 -18.34
N LEU A 127 1.58 -5.73 -17.08
CA LEU A 127 0.47 -5.01 -16.45
C LEU A 127 0.76 -3.50 -16.40
N ALA A 128 1.99 -3.13 -16.05
CA ALA A 128 2.42 -1.75 -15.99
C ALA A 128 3.93 -1.62 -16.21
N THR A 129 4.36 -0.43 -16.61
CA THR A 129 5.78 -0.10 -16.77
C THR A 129 6.10 1.23 -16.11
N ALA A 130 7.36 1.39 -15.71
CA ALA A 130 7.92 2.67 -15.32
C ALA A 130 9.25 2.88 -16.05
N LYS A 131 9.34 3.94 -16.84
CA LYS A 131 10.50 4.32 -17.62
C LYS A 131 11.14 5.57 -17.03
N PHE A 132 12.42 5.49 -16.71
CA PHE A 132 13.15 6.64 -16.17
C PHE A 132 13.54 7.56 -17.32
N VAL A 133 13.18 8.83 -17.20
CA VAL A 133 13.58 9.85 -18.17
C VAL A 133 15.01 10.27 -17.88
N SER A 134 15.87 10.22 -18.89
CA SER A 134 17.30 10.58 -18.77
C SER A 134 17.46 12.00 -18.24
N PHE A 135 18.41 12.20 -17.32
CA PHE A 135 18.70 13.48 -16.67
C PHE A 135 17.50 14.14 -15.96
N SER A 136 16.41 13.41 -15.74
CA SER A 136 15.20 13.93 -15.10
C SER A 136 14.86 13.19 -13.81
N SER A 137 14.24 13.92 -12.89
CA SER A 137 13.62 13.33 -11.70
C SER A 137 12.30 12.62 -12.01
N GLU A 138 11.75 12.85 -13.20
CA GLU A 138 10.47 12.28 -13.65
C GLU A 138 10.58 10.80 -14.04
N VAL A 139 9.43 10.13 -14.01
CA VAL A 139 9.26 8.73 -14.41
C VAL A 139 7.96 8.63 -15.20
N GLU A 140 8.05 8.11 -16.42
CA GLU A 140 6.88 7.80 -17.24
C GLU A 140 6.31 6.46 -16.79
N CYS A 141 5.10 6.46 -16.23
CA CYS A 141 4.40 5.27 -15.77
C CYS A 141 3.25 4.95 -16.74
N SER A 142 3.19 3.72 -17.21
CA SER A 142 2.13 3.26 -18.11
C SER A 142 1.38 2.06 -17.55
N ILE A 143 0.06 2.00 -17.76
CA ILE A 143 -0.77 0.81 -17.54
C ILE A 143 -1.10 0.21 -18.91
N LEU A 144 -1.01 -1.12 -19.02
CA LEU A 144 -1.20 -1.85 -20.27
C LEU A 144 -2.45 -2.74 -20.21
N ALA A 145 -3.20 -2.77 -21.30
CA ALA A 145 -4.28 -3.74 -21.49
C ALA A 145 -3.69 -5.13 -21.72
N GLN A 146 -3.93 -6.07 -20.81
CA GLN A 146 -3.32 -7.40 -20.85
C GLN A 146 -3.62 -8.19 -22.13
N SER A 147 -4.79 -8.00 -22.73
CA SER A 147 -5.21 -8.70 -23.95
C SER A 147 -4.49 -8.23 -25.22
N THR A 148 -4.01 -6.99 -25.25
CA THR A 148 -3.44 -6.38 -26.46
C THR A 148 -2.03 -5.85 -26.29
N GLY A 149 -1.54 -5.72 -25.05
CA GLY A 149 -0.28 -5.06 -24.72
C GLY A 149 -0.29 -3.55 -25.00
N ARG A 150 -1.44 -2.95 -25.34
CA ARG A 150 -1.53 -1.51 -25.63
C ARG A 150 -1.56 -0.70 -24.34
N THR A 151 -0.88 0.43 -24.34
CA THR A 151 -0.97 1.43 -23.26
C THR A 151 -2.39 2.00 -23.20
N ILE A 152 -3.02 1.89 -22.03
CA ILE A 152 -4.35 2.46 -21.75
C ILE A 152 -4.26 3.75 -20.92
N ILE A 153 -3.25 3.86 -20.06
CA ILE A 153 -2.96 5.06 -19.27
C ILE A 153 -1.46 5.30 -19.38
N SER A 154 -1.07 6.53 -19.67
CA SER A 154 0.31 7.02 -19.55
C SER A 154 0.29 8.27 -18.68
N GLU A 155 1.07 8.26 -17.60
CA GLU A 155 1.18 9.36 -16.65
C GLU A 155 2.64 9.57 -16.27
N THR A 156 3.05 10.84 -16.18
CA THR A 156 4.39 11.19 -15.71
C THR A 156 4.38 11.40 -14.21
N MET A 157 4.93 10.44 -13.45
CA MET A 157 5.20 10.64 -12.03
C MET A 157 6.29 11.71 -11.86
N LYS A 158 5.95 12.76 -11.13
CA LYS A 158 6.82 13.90 -10.88
C LYS A 158 7.29 13.90 -9.44
N LYS A 159 8.43 14.55 -9.21
CA LYS A 159 8.95 14.82 -7.88
C LYS A 159 8.80 16.31 -7.58
N ASP A 160 8.12 16.64 -6.49
CA ASP A 160 8.08 18.02 -6.01
C ASP A 160 9.45 18.42 -5.44
N ARG A 161 9.85 19.67 -5.69
CA ARG A 161 11.16 20.22 -5.28
C ARG A 161 11.14 20.81 -3.86
N SER A 162 9.99 20.81 -3.19
CA SER A 162 9.87 21.32 -1.81
C SER A 162 10.63 20.47 -0.79
N GLN A 163 10.87 21.03 0.41
CA GLN A 163 11.70 20.45 1.48
C GLN A 163 11.22 19.07 1.98
N HIS A 164 10.02 18.66 1.60
CA HIS A 164 9.55 17.29 1.74
C HIS A 164 9.52 16.66 0.36
N ALA A 165 10.56 15.91 -0.01
CA ALA A 165 10.59 15.18 -1.28
C ALA A 165 9.33 14.31 -1.42
N CYS A 166 8.39 14.76 -2.24
CA CYS A 166 7.13 14.09 -2.52
C CYS A 166 7.12 13.64 -3.98
N HIS A 167 6.68 12.41 -4.24
CA HIS A 167 6.40 11.97 -5.61
C HIS A 167 4.90 12.01 -5.81
N TYR A 168 4.44 12.42 -6.98
CA TYR A 168 3.01 12.49 -7.26
C TYR A 168 2.68 12.02 -8.66
N PHE A 169 1.46 11.53 -8.81
CA PHE A 169 0.88 11.07 -10.06
C PHE A 169 -0.62 11.35 -10.05
N THR A 170 -1.21 11.37 -11.24
CA THR A 170 -2.65 11.48 -11.46
C THR A 170 -3.15 10.20 -12.10
N VAL A 171 -4.29 9.69 -11.63
CA VAL A 171 -4.91 8.50 -12.24
C VAL A 171 -6.44 8.64 -12.22
N PRO A 172 -7.14 8.16 -13.26
CA PRO A 172 -8.59 8.06 -13.23
C PRO A 172 -9.07 7.12 -12.11
N VAL A 173 -9.99 7.59 -11.28
CA VAL A 173 -10.58 6.80 -10.18
C VAL A 173 -12.11 6.80 -10.20
N GLY A 174 -12.69 5.80 -9.55
CA GLY A 174 -14.14 5.62 -9.45
C GLY A 174 -14.83 5.26 -10.77
N GLY A 175 -16.14 5.05 -10.72
CA GLY A 175 -16.94 4.68 -11.91
C GLY A 175 -16.93 5.74 -13.02
N ASN A 176 -16.77 7.01 -12.64
CA ASN A 176 -16.76 8.14 -13.57
C ASN A 176 -15.36 8.45 -14.13
N GLN A 177 -14.35 7.64 -13.78
CA GLN A 177 -12.95 7.79 -14.24
C GLN A 177 -12.41 9.22 -14.10
N THR A 178 -12.74 9.89 -12.99
CA THR A 178 -12.29 11.26 -12.76
C THR A 178 -10.81 11.25 -12.39
N PRO A 179 -9.95 12.02 -13.09
CA PRO A 179 -8.54 12.10 -12.73
C PRO A 179 -8.36 12.68 -11.33
N GLU A 180 -7.66 11.97 -10.47
CA GLU A 180 -7.31 12.45 -9.14
C GLU A 180 -5.81 12.32 -8.87
N ARG A 181 -5.28 13.28 -8.10
CA ARG A 181 -3.87 13.36 -7.75
C ARG A 181 -3.58 12.64 -6.44
N PHE A 182 -2.49 11.89 -6.42
CA PHE A 182 -1.99 11.17 -5.26
C PHE A 182 -0.53 11.51 -5.00
N GLU A 183 -0.16 11.61 -3.72
CA GLU A 183 1.18 12.03 -3.29
C GLU A 183 1.81 11.04 -2.33
N TRP A 184 2.92 10.43 -2.74
CA TRP A 184 3.82 9.69 -1.87
C TRP A 184 4.62 10.68 -1.01
N LYS A 185 4.34 10.70 0.29
CA LYS A 185 5.01 11.54 1.29
C LYS A 185 5.81 10.68 2.26
N ASN A 186 6.97 11.16 2.70
CA ASN A 186 7.69 10.51 3.79
C ASN A 186 6.82 10.48 5.06
N SER A 187 6.81 9.35 5.76
CA SER A 187 6.06 9.20 7.00
C SER A 187 6.79 8.33 8.02
N LYS A 188 6.53 8.61 9.29
CA LYS A 188 6.87 7.78 10.47
C LYS A 188 5.62 7.42 11.27
N GLY A 189 4.44 7.64 10.69
CA GLY A 189 3.13 7.44 11.31
C GLY A 189 2.75 5.97 11.49
N ASN A 190 1.60 5.75 12.12
CA ASN A 190 1.09 4.42 12.46
C ASN A 190 0.86 3.56 11.21
N GLU A 191 0.45 4.18 10.10
CA GLU A 191 0.24 3.54 8.80
C GLU A 191 1.52 2.89 8.24
N VAL A 192 2.70 3.42 8.57
CA VAL A 192 4.00 2.85 8.18
C VAL A 192 4.47 1.85 9.22
N ARG A 193 4.34 2.17 10.51
CA ARG A 193 4.81 1.31 11.61
C ARG A 193 4.07 -0.03 11.64
N SER A 194 2.79 -0.05 11.30
CA SER A 194 1.97 -1.26 11.23
C SER A 194 2.45 -2.27 10.17
N LEU A 195 3.33 -1.87 9.25
CA LEU A 195 3.92 -2.76 8.25
C LEU A 195 5.06 -3.63 8.81
N ASN A 196 5.47 -3.42 10.07
CA ASN A 196 6.58 -4.11 10.74
C ASN A 196 7.89 -4.05 9.91
N GLY A 197 8.06 -2.97 9.15
CA GLY A 197 9.34 -2.57 8.54
C GLY A 197 10.04 -1.54 9.42
N LYS A 198 10.94 -0.74 8.83
CA LYS A 198 11.56 0.38 9.55
C LYS A 198 10.50 1.33 10.10
N SER A 199 10.89 2.06 11.15
CA SER A 199 10.06 3.10 11.77
C SER A 199 9.81 4.32 10.88
N HIS A 200 10.30 4.31 9.63
CA HIS A 200 10.11 5.33 8.62
C HIS A 200 9.83 4.68 7.25
N GLY A 201 9.10 5.38 6.39
CA GLY A 201 8.67 4.89 5.09
C GLY A 201 7.92 5.98 4.32
N MET A 202 6.95 5.57 3.51
CA MET A 202 6.12 6.50 2.75
C MET A 202 4.64 6.18 2.94
N LYS A 203 3.81 7.22 2.89
CA LYS A 203 2.36 7.11 2.82
C LYS A 203 1.88 7.73 1.52
N LEU A 204 0.86 7.15 0.90
CA LEU A 204 0.20 7.72 -0.27
C LEU A 204 -1.03 8.48 0.20
N VAL A 205 -1.07 9.78 -0.11
CA VAL A 205 -2.18 10.67 0.26
C VAL A 205 -3.00 10.98 -0.99
N ARG A 206 -4.31 10.79 -0.91
CA ARG A 206 -5.28 11.30 -1.89
C ARG A 206 -5.42 12.80 -1.69
N VAL A 207 -4.93 13.61 -2.64
CA VAL A 207 -4.80 15.07 -2.44
C VAL A 207 -6.16 15.74 -2.21
N LYS A 208 -7.19 15.30 -2.92
CA LYS A 208 -8.54 15.86 -2.85
C LYS A 208 -9.16 15.78 -1.45
N THR A 209 -8.88 14.71 -0.71
CA THR A 209 -9.53 14.43 0.59
C THR A 209 -8.57 14.49 1.77
N GLY A 210 -7.25 14.47 1.53
CA GLY A 210 -6.23 14.34 2.57
C GLY A 210 -6.09 12.92 3.15
N GLU A 211 -6.87 11.97 2.64
CA GLU A 211 -6.91 10.59 3.13
C GLU A 211 -5.63 9.81 2.78
N VAL A 212 -5.18 8.97 3.70
CA VAL A 212 -4.08 8.04 3.44
C VAL A 212 -4.63 6.75 2.83
N VAL A 213 -4.21 6.44 1.61
CA VAL A 213 -4.77 5.36 0.80
C VAL A 213 -3.79 4.19 0.56
N ALA A 214 -2.52 4.39 0.91
CA ALA A 214 -1.54 3.31 0.96
C ALA A 214 -0.37 3.69 1.87
N ALA A 215 0.40 2.68 2.28
CA ALA A 215 1.64 2.85 2.99
C ALA A 215 2.69 1.87 2.48
N TRP A 216 3.95 2.27 2.55
CA TRP A 216 5.11 1.46 2.24
C TRP A 216 6.18 1.64 3.31
N ALA A 217 6.81 0.54 3.70
CA ALA A 217 7.94 0.55 4.61
C ALA A 217 9.11 -0.28 4.05
N PRO A 218 10.35 0.22 4.12
CA PRO A 218 11.53 -0.60 3.88
C PRO A 218 11.65 -1.68 4.98
N PRO A 219 12.34 -2.79 4.70
CA PRO A 219 12.54 -3.85 5.68
C PRO A 219 13.36 -3.38 6.89
N ASN A 220 13.08 -3.93 8.07
CA ASN A 220 13.92 -3.73 9.26
C ASN A 220 15.31 -4.35 9.09
N SER A 221 15.33 -5.59 8.60
CA SER A 221 16.53 -6.39 8.41
C SER A 221 16.31 -7.44 7.30
N GLY A 222 17.39 -8.07 6.85
CA GLY A 222 17.37 -9.12 5.82
C GLY A 222 17.80 -8.65 4.43
N THR A 223 18.38 -9.56 3.65
CA THR A 223 18.97 -9.27 2.33
C THR A 223 17.97 -9.39 1.17
N ARG A 224 16.94 -10.23 1.32
CA ARG A 224 15.96 -10.55 0.26
C ARG A 224 14.71 -9.69 0.26
N LYS A 225 14.15 -9.37 1.43
CA LYS A 225 12.99 -8.46 1.52
C LYS A 225 13.43 -7.05 1.15
N ARG A 226 12.67 -6.37 0.30
CA ARG A 226 12.93 -4.99 -0.17
C ARG A 226 11.91 -3.98 0.30
N GLY A 227 10.75 -4.45 0.76
CA GLY A 227 9.77 -3.62 1.44
C GLY A 227 8.50 -4.41 1.79
N LYS A 228 7.57 -3.73 2.44
CA LYS A 228 6.19 -4.17 2.58
C LYS A 228 5.31 -2.99 2.18
N MET A 229 4.20 -3.28 1.49
CA MET A 229 3.20 -2.30 1.12
C MET A 229 1.84 -2.76 1.64
N ALA A 230 0.99 -1.80 2.01
CA ALA A 230 -0.42 -2.04 2.23
C ALA A 230 -1.25 -0.93 1.60
N PHE A 231 -2.43 -1.31 1.09
CA PHE A 231 -3.48 -0.38 0.74
C PHE A 231 -4.35 -0.09 1.95
N LEU A 232 -4.81 1.16 2.03
CA LEU A 232 -5.68 1.70 3.06
C LEU A 232 -6.86 2.36 2.33
N ASN A 233 -8.08 2.23 2.83
CA ASN A 233 -9.27 2.93 2.31
C ASN A 233 -9.35 3.05 0.76
N ARG A 234 -9.12 1.93 0.05
CA ARG A 234 -8.98 1.90 -1.43
C ARG A 234 -10.26 1.52 -2.17
N GLU A 235 -11.33 1.22 -1.45
CA GLU A 235 -12.50 0.48 -1.92
C GLU A 235 -13.22 1.15 -3.11
N VAL A 236 -13.08 2.48 -3.26
CA VAL A 236 -13.74 3.27 -4.30
C VAL A 236 -12.79 3.77 -5.40
N LEU A 237 -11.50 3.46 -5.32
CA LEU A 237 -10.48 4.05 -6.20
C LEU A 237 -10.25 3.24 -7.49
N GLY A 238 -10.58 1.94 -7.47
CA GLY A 238 -10.56 1.07 -8.64
C GLY A 238 -9.17 0.53 -9.01
N GLU A 239 -9.17 -0.36 -10.02
CA GLU A 239 -7.98 -1.14 -10.40
C GLU A 239 -6.81 -0.27 -10.90
N ASN A 240 -7.09 0.75 -11.73
CA ASN A 240 -6.05 1.63 -12.28
C ASN A 240 -5.26 2.33 -11.18
N PHE A 241 -5.96 2.76 -10.11
CA PHE A 241 -5.31 3.32 -8.93
C PHE A 241 -4.39 2.30 -8.25
N GLU A 242 -4.84 1.06 -8.08
CA GLU A 242 -4.01 0.04 -7.44
C GLU A 242 -2.74 -0.24 -8.26
N ILE A 243 -2.88 -0.44 -9.57
CA ILE A 243 -1.75 -0.68 -10.48
C ILE A 243 -0.78 0.50 -10.45
N MET A 244 -1.29 1.73 -10.55
CA MET A 244 -0.45 2.94 -10.55
C MET A 244 0.27 3.12 -9.20
N THR A 245 -0.40 2.80 -8.09
CA THR A 245 0.19 2.83 -6.75
C THR A 245 1.38 1.86 -6.65
N VAL A 246 1.21 0.63 -7.13
CA VAL A 246 2.27 -0.40 -7.07
C VAL A 246 3.44 -0.04 -7.99
N VAL A 247 3.18 0.35 -9.24
CA VAL A 247 4.26 0.63 -10.19
C VAL A 247 5.07 1.87 -9.78
N THR A 248 4.43 2.89 -9.20
CA THR A 248 5.11 4.11 -8.73
C THR A 248 5.99 3.85 -7.52
N ILE A 249 5.57 3.04 -6.54
CA ILE A 249 6.45 2.70 -5.41
C ILE A 249 7.64 1.85 -5.85
N LEU A 250 7.44 0.92 -6.80
CA LEU A 250 8.54 0.14 -7.40
C LEU A 250 9.54 1.07 -8.12
N ALA A 251 9.04 2.07 -8.86
CA ALA A 251 9.89 3.05 -9.51
C ALA A 251 10.72 3.88 -8.52
N ILE A 252 10.10 4.33 -7.42
CA ILE A 252 10.80 5.05 -6.34
C ILE A 252 11.90 4.18 -5.72
N MET A 253 11.58 2.92 -5.41
CA MET A 253 12.54 1.95 -4.87
C MET A 253 13.72 1.73 -5.81
N GLU A 254 13.45 1.53 -7.10
CA GLU A 254 14.48 1.24 -8.09
C GLU A 254 15.36 2.47 -8.36
N LYS A 255 14.78 3.68 -8.39
CA LYS A 255 15.53 4.93 -8.51
C LYS A 255 16.46 5.14 -7.31
N ALA A 256 15.98 4.84 -6.10
CA ALA A 256 16.81 4.89 -4.89
C ALA A 256 17.93 3.85 -4.90
N ARG A 257 17.69 2.64 -5.42
CA ARG A 257 18.71 1.59 -5.56
C ARG A 257 19.84 2.03 -6.50
N ARG A 258 19.51 2.62 -7.66
CA ARG A 258 20.49 3.12 -8.63
C ARG A 258 21.31 4.28 -8.09
N GLY A 259 20.67 5.22 -7.37
CA GLY A 259 21.37 6.34 -6.76
C GLY A 259 22.44 5.94 -5.74
N ARG A 260 22.24 4.81 -5.03
CA ARG A 260 23.23 4.27 -4.07
C ARG A 260 24.41 3.55 -4.72
N GLY A 261 24.26 3.07 -5.96
CA GLY A 261 25.31 2.33 -6.67
C GLY A 261 26.26 3.21 -7.48
N GLY A 262 25.88 4.46 -7.77
CA GLY A 262 26.64 5.39 -8.63
C GLY A 262 27.43 6.48 -7.90
N GLY A 263 27.37 6.54 -6.57
CA GLY A 263 28.12 7.51 -5.77
C GLY A 263 28.59 6.85 -4.48
N GLY A 264 29.88 6.93 -4.19
CA GLY A 264 30.44 6.46 -2.93
C GLY A 264 29.67 7.02 -1.73
N ALA A 265 29.42 6.17 -0.74
CA ALA A 265 29.03 6.50 0.63
C ALA A 265 28.32 7.86 0.82
N ALA A 266 27.11 8.02 0.27
CA ALA A 266 26.21 9.09 0.67
C ALA A 266 24.90 8.45 1.14
N ALA A 267 24.70 8.52 2.44
CA ALA A 267 23.58 7.93 3.13
C ALA A 267 22.26 8.38 2.51
N ALA A 268 21.39 7.43 2.15
CA ALA A 268 19.95 7.63 2.27
C ALA A 268 19.57 7.54 3.76
N ALA A 269 20.26 8.32 4.58
CA ALA A 269 19.83 8.73 5.89
C ALA A 269 19.27 10.13 5.68
N GLY A 270 18.00 10.33 5.98
CA GLY A 270 17.53 11.65 6.36
C GLY A 270 18.26 12.01 7.66
N ALA A 271 19.47 12.53 7.56
CA ALA A 271 20.14 13.22 8.63
C ALA A 271 19.49 14.60 8.72
N GLY A 272 18.62 14.76 9.72
CA GLY A 272 18.27 16.09 10.19
C GLY A 272 19.54 16.70 10.79
N ALA A 273 20.09 17.72 10.14
CA ALA A 273 21.00 18.64 10.78
C ALA A 273 20.15 19.77 11.37
N ALA A 274 19.88 19.66 12.67
CA ALA A 274 19.47 20.79 13.50
C ALA A 274 20.74 21.45 14.05
N ALA A 275 20.90 22.74 13.77
CA ALA A 275 21.66 23.73 14.52
C ALA A 275 21.15 25.09 13.99
N GLY A 276 20.39 25.90 14.73
CA GLY A 276 20.82 26.62 15.95
C GLY A 276 21.88 27.64 15.51
N GLY A 277 21.64 28.96 15.39
CA GLY A 277 20.87 29.86 16.24
C GLY A 277 21.85 30.74 17.03
N GLY A 278 21.88 32.05 16.76
CA GLY A 278 22.66 33.10 17.45
C GLY A 278 23.72 33.74 16.54
N GLY A 279 23.80 35.04 16.29
CA GLY A 279 23.29 36.20 17.01
C GLY A 279 24.48 37.09 17.40
N GLY A 280 24.45 38.37 17.04
CA GLY A 280 25.22 39.43 17.71
C GLY A 280 26.31 40.11 16.89
N CYS A 281 26.05 41.40 16.61
CA CYS A 281 26.93 42.54 16.31
C CYS A 281 28.04 42.39 15.27
#